data_AF-A0A535ETW5-F1
#
_entry.id   AF-A0A535ETW5-F1
#
_cell.length_a   1.000
_cell.length_b   1.000
_cell.length_c   1.000
_cell.angle_alpha   90.00
_cell.angle_beta   90.00
_cell.angle_gamma   90.00
#
_symmetry.space_group_name_H-M   'P 1'
#
loop_
_entity.id
_entity.type
_entity.pdbx_description
1 polymer ?
#
loop_
_entity_poly.entity_id
_entity_poly.type
_entity_poly.pdbx_seq_one_letter_code
_entity_poly.pdbx_strand_id
1 'polypeptide(L)'
;MSAVEVLGPKGPARYGGADLLTWVHNQLEIASQIVDNPGGGLLFAAQTVGQVRSALAEADADRWRPVLALLQSAEDRALRRHFAGARDLIRQAREQVDRG
;
A
#
# COMPACT_ATOMS: atom_id res chain seq x y z
N MET A 1 -18.30 -29.09 27.38
CA MET A 1 -17.81 -27.83 26.80
C MET A 1 -16.62 -28.16 25.92
N SER A 2 -16.65 -27.80 24.63
CA SER A 2 -15.52 -28.04 23.72
C SER A 2 -14.35 -27.15 24.11
N ALA A 3 -13.17 -27.74 24.30
CA ALA A 3 -11.95 -26.97 24.54
C ALA A 3 -11.60 -26.19 23.26
N VAL A 4 -11.37 -24.87 23.40
CA VAL A 4 -10.84 -24.04 22.31
C VAL A 4 -9.36 -24.39 22.16
N GLU A 5 -9.00 -24.95 21.01
CA GLU A 5 -7.62 -25.24 20.68
C GLU A 5 -6.87 -23.94 20.39
N VAL A 6 -5.89 -23.59 21.22
CA VAL A 6 -5.08 -22.36 21.08
C VAL A 6 -3.77 -22.70 20.39
N LEU A 7 -3.66 -22.36 19.11
CA LEU A 7 -2.53 -22.70 18.22
C LEU A 7 -1.25 -21.87 18.43
N GLY A 8 -1.05 -21.33 19.63
CA GLY A 8 0.08 -20.43 19.93
C GLY A 8 0.00 -19.07 19.23
N PRO A 9 1.01 -18.19 19.41
CA PRO A 9 1.07 -16.90 18.74
C PRO A 9 1.22 -17.12 17.24
N LYS A 10 0.44 -16.42 16.41
CA LYS A 10 0.73 -16.32 14.98
C LYS A 10 2.16 -15.77 14.85
N GLY A 11 3.09 -16.58 14.34
CA GLY A 11 4.45 -16.14 14.04
C GLY A 11 4.44 -14.95 13.08
N PRO A 12 5.57 -14.24 12.91
CA PRO A 12 5.64 -13.09 12.01
C PRO A 12 5.44 -13.55 10.56
N ALA A 13 4.20 -13.50 10.10
CA ALA A 13 3.87 -13.74 8.71
C ALA A 13 4.13 -12.45 7.93
N ARG A 14 4.94 -12.52 6.86
CA ARG A 14 5.14 -11.39 5.95
C ARG A 14 3.75 -10.91 5.49
N TYR A 15 3.54 -9.61 5.48
CA TYR A 15 2.27 -8.99 5.07
C TYR A 15 1.04 -9.47 5.87
N GLY A 16 1.23 -9.94 7.11
CA GLY A 16 0.14 -10.47 7.94
C GLY A 16 -0.45 -11.79 7.45
N GLY A 17 0.26 -12.51 6.58
CA GLY A 17 -0.18 -13.79 6.00
C GLY A 17 -0.92 -13.67 4.67
N ALA A 18 -1.11 -12.46 4.14
CA ALA A 18 -1.57 -12.25 2.77
C ALA A 18 -0.42 -12.43 1.76
N ASP A 19 -0.77 -12.75 0.50
CA ASP A 19 0.20 -12.62 -0.58
C ASP A 19 0.51 -11.13 -0.85
N LEU A 20 1.64 -10.89 -1.51
CA LEU A 20 2.14 -9.54 -1.77
C LEU A 20 1.10 -8.67 -2.47
N LEU A 21 0.45 -9.17 -3.53
CA LEU A 21 -0.43 -8.35 -4.35
C LEU A 21 -1.71 -8.01 -3.58
N THR A 22 -2.32 -8.99 -2.92
CA THR A 22 -3.47 -8.75 -2.03
C THR A 22 -3.13 -7.71 -0.96
N TRP A 23 -1.95 -7.82 -0.34
CA TRP A 23 -1.50 -6.83 0.63
C TRP A 23 -1.32 -5.44 0.01
N VAL A 24 -0.67 -5.34 -1.15
CA VAL A 24 -0.49 -4.08 -1.89
C VAL A 24 -1.83 -3.43 -2.20
N HIS A 25 -2.82 -4.17 -2.71
CA HIS A 25 -4.14 -3.64 -3.01
C HIS A 25 -4.81 -3.04 -1.78
N ASN A 26 -4.80 -3.78 -0.67
CA ASN A 26 -5.40 -3.33 0.59
C ASN A 26 -4.70 -2.07 1.13
N GLN A 27 -3.37 -2.05 1.10
CA GLN A 27 -2.59 -0.89 1.55
C GLN A 27 -2.85 0.35 0.70
N LEU A 28 -2.88 0.22 -0.63
CA LEU A 28 -3.15 1.34 -1.53
C LEU A 28 -4.59 1.83 -1.43
N GLU A 29 -5.56 0.94 -1.17
CA GLU A 29 -6.93 1.34 -0.87
C GLU A 29 -7.03 2.18 0.40
N ILE A 30 -6.39 1.73 1.49
CA ILE A 30 -6.33 2.49 2.75
C ILE A 30 -5.67 3.85 2.52
N ALA A 31 -4.52 3.88 1.84
CA ALA A 31 -3.83 5.13 1.53
C ALA A 31 -4.71 6.09 0.70
N SER A 32 -5.45 5.56 -0.28
CA SER A 32 -6.39 6.34 -1.10
C SER A 32 -7.52 6.95 -0.25
N GLN A 33 -8.11 6.17 0.66
CA GLN A 33 -9.17 6.65 1.58
C GLN A 33 -8.66 7.73 2.52
N ILE A 34 -7.44 7.57 3.06
CA ILE A 34 -6.83 8.57 3.94
C ILE A 34 -6.54 9.85 3.16
N VAL A 35 -5.96 9.78 1.96
CA VAL A 35 -5.65 10.97 1.16
C VAL A 35 -6.91 11.76 0.79
N ASP A 36 -8.07 11.10 0.66
CA ASP A 36 -9.35 11.76 0.39
C ASP A 36 -9.86 12.60 1.59
N ASN A 37 -9.52 12.20 2.81
CA ASN A 37 -9.82 12.93 4.04
C ASN A 37 -8.61 12.90 5.01
N PRO A 38 -7.56 13.68 4.72
CA PRO A 38 -6.23 13.45 5.27
C PRO A 38 -6.11 13.70 6.77
N GLY A 39 -6.86 14.65 7.34
CA GLY A 39 -6.85 14.96 8.78
C GLY A 39 -5.45 14.85 9.42
N GLY A 40 -5.37 14.12 10.55
CA GLY A 40 -4.10 13.66 11.12
C GLY A 40 -3.53 12.37 10.50
N GLY A 41 -4.25 11.78 9.55
CA GLY A 41 -3.94 10.53 8.86
C GLY A 41 -2.84 10.63 7.78
N LEU A 42 -2.54 11.84 7.28
CA LEU A 42 -1.67 12.03 6.10
C LEU A 42 -0.30 11.33 6.20
N LEU A 43 0.33 11.37 7.38
CA LEU A 43 1.62 10.69 7.59
C LEU A 43 1.50 9.17 7.40
N PHE A 44 0.41 8.57 7.87
CA PHE A 44 0.15 7.14 7.70
C PHE A 44 -0.03 6.81 6.22
N ALA A 45 -0.77 7.61 5.45
CA ALA A 45 -0.91 7.39 4.01
C ALA A 45 0.44 7.42 3.28
N ALA A 46 1.28 8.41 3.57
CA ALA A 46 2.61 8.51 2.97
C ALA A 46 3.49 7.31 3.34
N GLN A 47 3.50 6.91 4.62
CA GLN A 47 4.23 5.73 5.08
C GLN A 47 3.72 4.45 4.42
N THR A 48 2.42 4.26 4.30
CA THR A 48 1.81 3.11 3.62
C THR A 48 2.24 3.05 2.15
N VAL A 49 2.22 4.18 1.44
CA VAL A 49 2.71 4.26 0.05
C VAL A 49 4.20 3.90 -0.04
N GLY A 50 5.03 4.42 0.87
CA GLY A 50 6.46 4.08 0.94
C GLY A 50 6.73 2.60 1.22
N GLN A 51 5.96 1.97 2.12
CA GLN A 51 6.06 0.55 2.43
C GLN A 51 5.72 -0.32 1.21
N VAL A 52 4.64 0.02 0.49
CA VAL A 52 4.27 -0.67 -0.76
C VAL A 52 5.36 -0.53 -1.81
N ARG A 53 5.94 0.67 -1.97
CA ARG A 53 7.07 0.89 -2.90
C ARG A 53 8.26 -0.02 -2.56
N SER A 54 8.67 -0.08 -1.29
CA SER A 54 9.79 -0.93 -0.87
C SER A 54 9.49 -2.40 -1.17
N ALA A 55 8.30 -2.88 -0.80
CA ALA A 55 7.92 -4.27 -0.99
C ALA A 55 7.91 -4.69 -2.47
N LEU A 56 7.41 -3.82 -3.37
CA LEU A 56 7.41 -4.07 -4.81
C LEU A 56 8.83 -4.01 -5.39
N ALA A 57 9.64 -3.04 -4.98
CA ALA A 57 11.03 -2.93 -5.44
C ALA A 57 11.88 -4.15 -5.00
N GLU A 58 11.70 -4.63 -3.77
CA GLU A 58 12.34 -5.84 -3.26
C GLU A 58 11.87 -7.11 -3.99
N ALA A 59 10.62 -7.15 -4.45
CA ALA A 59 10.08 -8.30 -5.16
C ALA A 59 10.62 -8.39 -6.60
N ASP A 60 10.51 -7.29 -7.37
CA ASP A 60 11.00 -7.18 -8.74
C ASP A 60 10.97 -5.71 -9.22
N ALA A 61 12.05 -4.96 -8.98
CA ALA A 61 12.09 -3.54 -9.33
C ALA A 61 11.92 -3.26 -10.82
N ASP A 62 12.38 -4.15 -11.69
CA ASP A 62 12.33 -3.94 -13.14
C ASP A 62 10.91 -4.10 -13.67
N ARG A 63 10.22 -5.15 -13.23
CA ARG A 63 8.80 -5.37 -13.51
C ARG A 63 7.94 -4.23 -12.98
N TRP A 64 8.17 -3.82 -11.74
CA TRP A 64 7.30 -2.86 -11.06
C TRP A 64 7.68 -1.39 -11.28
N ARG A 65 8.70 -1.10 -12.10
CA ARG A 65 9.17 0.26 -12.38
C ARG A 65 8.05 1.28 -12.68
N PRO A 66 7.02 0.96 -13.52
CA PRO A 66 5.93 1.89 -13.77
C PRO A 66 5.10 2.20 -12.52
N VAL A 67 4.82 1.18 -11.70
CA VAL A 67 4.07 1.32 -10.44
C VAL A 67 4.89 2.13 -9.43
N LEU A 68 6.18 1.85 -9.30
CA LEU A 68 7.08 2.57 -8.38
C LEU A 68 7.12 4.06 -8.69
N ALA A 69 7.17 4.44 -9.97
CA ALA A 69 7.16 5.85 -10.40
C ALA A 69 5.83 6.56 -10.08
N LEU A 70 4.69 5.89 -10.27
CA LEU A 70 3.38 6.42 -9.90
C LEU A 70 3.27 6.64 -8.39
N LEU A 71 3.70 5.66 -7.60
CA LEU A 71 3.64 5.74 -6.13
C LEU A 71 4.59 6.81 -5.57
N GLN A 72 5.79 6.97 -6.14
CA GLN A 72 6.69 8.05 -5.77
C GLN A 72 6.05 9.43 -6.00
N SER A 73 5.46 9.60 -7.17
CA SER A 73 4.76 10.85 -7.52
C SER A 73 3.54 11.08 -6.63
N ALA A 74 2.84 10.02 -6.21
CA ALA A 74 1.69 10.10 -5.33
C ALA A 74 2.08 10.58 -3.94
N GLU A 75 3.16 10.03 -3.39
CA GLU A 75 3.73 10.42 -2.10
C GLU A 75 4.14 11.90 -2.10
N ASP A 76 4.89 12.35 -3.12
CA ASP A 76 5.29 13.74 -3.27
C ASP A 76 4.08 14.70 -3.33
N ARG A 77 3.03 14.32 -4.07
CA ARG A 77 1.80 15.11 -4.16
C ARG A 77 1.04 15.14 -2.83
N ALA A 78 0.96 14.02 -2.12
CA ALA A 78 0.31 13.96 -0.82
C ALA A 78 1.01 14.88 0.20
N LEU A 79 2.35 14.85 0.25
CA LEU A 79 3.15 15.71 1.12
C LEU A 79 2.99 17.21 0.79
N ARG A 80 2.84 17.55 -0.48
CA ARG A 80 2.56 18.92 -0.96
C ARG A 80 1.08 19.32 -0.86
N ARG A 81 0.24 18.47 -0.25
CA ARG A 81 -1.21 18.69 -0.09
C ARG A 81 -2.01 18.72 -1.40
N HIS A 82 -1.49 18.14 -2.47
CA HIS A 82 -2.18 17.94 -3.75
C HIS A 82 -2.97 16.62 -3.73
N PHE A 83 -3.97 16.53 -2.85
CA PHE A 83 -4.63 15.27 -2.49
C PHE A 83 -5.37 14.58 -3.65
N ALA A 84 -6.13 15.32 -4.45
CA ALA A 84 -6.82 14.76 -5.62
C ALA A 84 -5.81 14.11 -6.60
N GLY A 85 -4.72 14.82 -6.89
CA GLY A 85 -3.67 14.32 -7.77
C GLY A 85 -2.86 13.15 -7.19
N ALA A 86 -2.76 13.04 -5.87
CA ALA A 86 -2.17 11.88 -5.20
C ALA A 86 -3.12 10.67 -5.28
N ARG A 87 -4.41 10.87 -5.01
CA ARG A 87 -5.45 9.83 -5.11
C ARG A 87 -5.52 9.24 -6.52
N ASP A 88 -5.49 10.08 -7.55
CA ASP A 88 -5.53 9.62 -8.94
C ASP A 88 -4.31 8.79 -9.33
N LEU A 89 -3.13 9.11 -8.79
CA LEU A 89 -1.92 8.31 -9.00
C LEU A 89 -1.97 6.99 -8.23
N ILE A 90 -2.49 6.97 -7.01
CA ILE A 90 -2.71 5.73 -6.24
C ILE A 90 -3.68 4.81 -6.99
N ARG A 91 -4.76 5.34 -7.56
CA ARG A 91 -5.69 4.58 -8.40
C ARG A 91 -4.99 4.00 -9.62
N GLN A 92 -4.23 4.80 -10.36
CA GLN A 92 -3.47 4.33 -11.53
C GLN A 92 -2.44 3.27 -11.16
N ALA A 93 -1.78 3.40 -10.01
CA ALA A 93 -0.85 2.40 -9.52
C ALA A 93 -1.55 1.06 -9.25
N ARG A 94 -2.73 1.07 -8.62
CA ARG A 94 -3.54 -0.15 -8.43
C ARG A 94 -3.91 -0.81 -9.75
N GLU A 95 -4.39 -0.02 -10.72
CA GLU A 95 -4.73 -0.51 -12.06
C GLU A 95 -3.53 -1.12 -12.80
N GLN A 96 -2.33 -0.60 -12.56
CA GLN A 96 -1.10 -1.16 -13.14
C GLN A 96 -0.65 -2.45 -12.43
N VAL A 97 -0.83 -2.53 -11.10
CA VAL A 97 -0.56 -3.77 -10.36
C VAL A 97 -1.43 -4.91 -10.88
N ASP A 98 -2.71 -4.64 -11.19
CA ASP A 98 -3.65 -5.64 -11.74
C ASP A 98 -3.24 -6.16 -13.13
N ARG A 99 -2.50 -5.35 -13.91
CA ARG A 99 -2.12 -5.68 -15.29
C ARG A 99 -0.87 -6.56 -15.40
N GLY A 100 -0.08 -6.64 -14.32
CA GLY A 100 1.07 -7.53 -14.21
C GLY A 100 2.38 -6.93 -14.68
#